data_AF-A0A7V6ZNU8-F1
#
_entry.id   AF-A0A7V6ZNU8-F1
#
_cell.length_a   1.000
_cell.length_b   1.000
_cell.length_c   1.000
_cell.angle_alpha   90.00
_cell.angle_beta   90.00
_cell.angle_gamma   90.00
#
_symmetry.space_group_name_H-M   'P 1'
#
loop_
_entity.id
_entity.type
_entity.pdbx_description
1 polymer ?
#
loop_
_entity_poly.entity_id
_entity_poly.type
_entity_poly.pdbx_seq_one_letter_code
_entity_poly.pdbx_strand_id
1 'polypeptide(L)'
;LDPLRYYLLREMPLGNDCIFSYDKFIEKYNVDLANDLGNLVSRTITMINKYFGGVVRKPEKDYFPEDGDLRKVAEKAIKDYKKSFSTFRIQNGIIAVWDLVSRSNKYIDETMPWALAKDEGKRQELADVMYNLYESLRLIALMLSPVMPDSAEKILKELGLELADFSALKFGLTEEGKVAEKVAPLFQRLDVDAEMKYHERNGEEEVKAEFKPEITLADFNKLDLRVGEVLACEKVKDADKLLQLQVKVAGEVRTIVSGIASSYRPEELVGKKIVVLANLKPVKIRGILSQGMLLTAESAGKPLEVLEVFKNDSDARIG
;
A
#
# COMPACT_ATOMS: atom_id res chain seq x y z
N LEU A 1 0.19 4.72 -11.94
CA LEU A 1 -0.73 5.04 -10.81
C LEU A 1 -1.58 3.82 -10.43
N ASP A 2 -2.22 3.15 -11.39
CA ASP A 2 -3.03 1.94 -11.16
C ASP A 2 -2.41 0.85 -10.29
N PRO A 3 -1.14 0.44 -10.48
CA PRO A 3 -0.57 -0.63 -9.66
C PRO A 3 -0.54 -0.29 -8.17
N LEU A 4 -0.30 0.97 -7.81
CA LEU A 4 -0.35 1.43 -6.43
C LEU A 4 -1.77 1.43 -5.88
N ARG A 5 -2.77 1.88 -6.67
CA ARG A 5 -4.19 1.81 -6.29
C ARG A 5 -4.62 0.37 -6.02
N TYR A 6 -4.26 -0.53 -6.92
CA TYR A 6 -4.50 -1.96 -6.77
C TYR A 6 -3.87 -2.49 -5.48
N TYR A 7 -2.56 -2.27 -5.29
CA TYR A 7 -1.84 -2.77 -4.12
C TYR A 7 -2.47 -2.30 -2.81
N LEU A 8 -2.74 -1.00 -2.68
CA LEU A 8 -3.33 -0.45 -1.46
C LEU A 8 -4.72 -1.03 -1.20
N LEU A 9 -5.59 -1.09 -2.21
CA LEU A 9 -6.96 -1.60 -2.05
C LEU A 9 -7.01 -3.13 -1.88
N ARG A 10 -5.98 -3.85 -2.33
CA ARG A 10 -5.85 -5.31 -2.21
C ARG A 10 -5.19 -5.75 -0.91
N GLU A 11 -4.18 -5.05 -0.43
CA GLU A 11 -3.37 -5.46 0.72
C GLU A 11 -3.70 -4.69 2.00
N MET A 12 -4.47 -3.60 1.93
CA MET A 12 -4.92 -2.87 3.12
C MET A 12 -6.37 -3.22 3.48
N PRO A 13 -6.60 -4.22 4.36
CA PRO A 13 -7.93 -4.52 4.86
C PRO A 13 -8.51 -3.31 5.60
N LEU A 14 -9.76 -2.97 5.27
CA LEU A 14 -10.43 -1.83 5.84
C LEU A 14 -10.65 -2.01 7.35
N GLY A 15 -9.93 -1.21 8.16
CA GLY A 15 -10.03 -1.20 9.62
C GLY A 15 -8.80 -1.72 10.38
N ASN A 16 -7.75 -2.18 9.70
CA ASN A 16 -6.48 -2.57 10.34
C ASN A 16 -5.32 -1.73 9.78
N ASP A 17 -4.31 -1.50 10.61
CA ASP A 17 -3.04 -0.94 10.15
C ASP A 17 -2.36 -1.91 9.18
N CYS A 18 -1.87 -1.39 8.07
CA CYS A 18 -1.09 -2.15 7.09
C CYS A 18 0.24 -1.48 6.85
N ILE A 19 1.31 -2.26 6.94
CA ILE A 19 2.67 -1.81 6.69
C ILE A 19 2.94 -1.92 5.19
N PHE A 20 3.12 -0.78 4.54
CA PHE A 20 3.61 -0.73 3.16
C PHE A 20 5.09 -1.08 3.13
N SER A 21 5.49 -1.95 2.19
CA SER A 21 6.89 -2.22 1.90
C SER A 21 7.09 -2.39 0.39
N TYR A 22 8.20 -1.85 -0.13
CA TYR A 22 8.46 -1.81 -1.57
C TYR A 22 8.68 -3.19 -2.16
N ASP A 23 9.31 -4.09 -1.43
CA ASP A 23 9.49 -5.51 -1.78
C ASP A 23 8.15 -6.20 -2.05
N LYS A 24 7.17 -6.08 -1.14
CA LYS A 24 5.82 -6.64 -1.31
C LYS A 24 5.07 -5.98 -2.46
N PHE A 25 5.22 -4.67 -2.64
CA PHE A 25 4.62 -3.97 -3.76
C PHE A 25 5.14 -4.52 -5.10
N ILE A 26 6.47 -4.67 -5.24
CA ILE A 26 7.09 -5.19 -6.46
C ILE A 26 6.71 -6.66 -6.68
N GLU A 27 6.67 -7.46 -5.62
CA GLU A 27 6.21 -8.86 -5.69
C GLU A 27 4.78 -8.94 -6.24
N LYS A 28 3.84 -8.20 -5.63
CA LYS A 28 2.44 -8.17 -6.05
C LYS A 28 2.26 -7.61 -7.46
N TYR A 29 3.02 -6.58 -7.81
CA TYR A 29 3.05 -6.07 -9.17
C TYR A 29 3.44 -7.18 -10.16
N ASN A 30 4.54 -7.87 -9.88
CA ASN A 30 5.10 -8.85 -10.82
C ASN A 30 4.24 -10.10 -10.92
N VAL A 31 3.70 -10.59 -9.81
CA VAL A 31 2.86 -11.79 -9.78
C VAL A 31 1.47 -11.47 -10.29
N ASP A 32 0.73 -10.60 -9.61
CA ASP A 32 -0.68 -10.40 -9.87
C ASP A 32 -0.90 -9.64 -11.19
N LEU A 33 -0.15 -8.56 -11.43
CA LEU A 33 -0.39 -7.67 -12.57
C LEU A 33 0.35 -8.14 -13.82
N ALA A 34 1.67 -8.31 -13.75
CA ALA A 34 2.44 -8.71 -14.93
C ALA A 34 2.22 -10.17 -15.31
N ASN A 35 2.37 -11.10 -14.37
CA ASN A 35 2.32 -12.52 -14.69
C ASN A 35 0.90 -13.07 -14.88
N ASP A 36 -0.08 -12.63 -14.09
CA ASP A 36 -1.43 -13.18 -14.18
C ASP A 36 -2.30 -12.40 -15.17
N LEU A 37 -2.63 -11.14 -14.85
CA LEU A 37 -3.54 -10.34 -15.68
C LEU A 37 -2.91 -9.95 -17.03
N GLY A 38 -1.68 -9.43 -17.01
CA GLY A 38 -0.98 -8.94 -18.19
C GLY A 38 -0.69 -10.06 -19.21
N ASN A 39 -0.28 -11.23 -18.75
CA ASN A 39 -0.11 -12.38 -19.64
C ASN A 39 -1.44 -12.91 -20.16
N LEU A 40 -2.50 -12.95 -19.33
CA LEU A 40 -3.82 -13.40 -19.78
C LEU A 40 -4.33 -12.53 -20.94
N VAL A 41 -4.25 -11.20 -20.79
CA VAL A 41 -4.65 -10.23 -21.83
C VAL A 41 -3.83 -10.46 -23.11
N SER A 42 -2.50 -10.41 -23.00
CA SER A 42 -1.63 -10.50 -24.17
C SER A 42 -1.71 -11.86 -24.89
N ARG A 43 -1.75 -12.99 -24.16
CA ARG A 43 -1.92 -14.33 -24.75
C ARG A 43 -3.25 -14.45 -25.47
N THR A 44 -4.35 -14.00 -24.84
CA THR A 44 -5.70 -14.13 -25.40
C THR A 44 -5.82 -13.35 -26.70
N ILE A 45 -5.45 -12.06 -26.71
CA ILE A 45 -5.52 -11.22 -27.92
C ILE A 45 -4.59 -11.76 -29.01
N THR A 46 -3.38 -12.19 -28.66
CA THR A 46 -2.44 -12.80 -29.61
C THR A 46 -3.03 -14.05 -30.26
N MET A 47 -3.66 -14.94 -29.49
CA MET A 47 -4.29 -16.15 -30.03
C MET A 47 -5.50 -15.83 -30.92
N ILE A 48 -6.34 -14.87 -30.52
CA ILE A 48 -7.48 -14.41 -31.34
C ILE A 48 -6.99 -13.86 -32.68
N ASN A 49 -5.96 -12.98 -32.67
CA ASN A 49 -5.34 -12.47 -33.88
C ASN A 49 -4.77 -13.59 -34.75
N LYS A 50 -4.02 -14.51 -34.15
CA LYS A 50 -3.35 -15.59 -34.86
C LYS A 50 -4.31 -16.58 -35.51
N TYR A 51 -5.39 -16.96 -34.83
CA TYR A 51 -6.25 -18.08 -35.24
C TYR A 51 -7.52 -17.64 -35.96
N PHE A 52 -8.00 -16.42 -35.70
CA PHE A 52 -9.27 -15.91 -36.23
C PHE A 52 -9.16 -14.50 -36.81
N GLY A 53 -7.95 -13.99 -37.06
CA GLY A 53 -7.75 -12.69 -37.71
C GLY A 53 -8.30 -11.52 -36.89
N GLY A 54 -8.32 -11.66 -35.56
CA GLY A 54 -8.75 -10.61 -34.65
C GLY A 54 -10.25 -10.63 -34.34
N VAL A 55 -11.02 -11.55 -34.93
CA VAL A 55 -12.48 -11.60 -34.75
C VAL A 55 -12.87 -12.77 -33.86
N VAL A 56 -13.76 -12.53 -32.89
CA VAL A 56 -14.42 -13.56 -32.09
C VAL A 56 -15.92 -13.47 -32.30
N ARG A 57 -16.59 -14.62 -32.27
CA ARG A 57 -18.04 -14.73 -32.39
C ARG A 57 -18.57 -15.62 -31.30
N LYS A 58 -19.78 -15.31 -30.84
CA LYS A 58 -20.47 -16.12 -29.86
C LYS A 58 -20.69 -17.54 -30.40
N PRO A 59 -20.30 -18.57 -29.63
CA PRO A 59 -20.49 -19.95 -30.01
C PRO A 59 -21.96 -20.35 -29.86
N GLU A 60 -22.40 -21.32 -30.67
CA GLU A 60 -23.78 -21.83 -30.63
C GLU A 60 -24.03 -22.76 -29.43
N LYS A 61 -22.97 -23.36 -28.90
CA LYS A 61 -22.99 -24.30 -27.77
C LYS A 61 -21.63 -24.35 -27.09
N ASP A 62 -21.62 -24.90 -25.88
CA ASP A 62 -20.40 -25.24 -25.15
C ASP A 62 -19.77 -26.52 -25.74
N TYR A 63 -18.44 -26.58 -25.79
CA TYR A 63 -17.68 -27.70 -26.34
C TYR A 63 -16.91 -28.48 -25.26
N PHE A 64 -16.64 -27.83 -24.13
CA PHE A 64 -15.90 -28.39 -23.02
C PHE A 64 -16.72 -28.27 -21.72
N PRO A 65 -16.67 -29.26 -20.80
CA PRO A 65 -17.20 -29.11 -19.45
C PRO A 65 -16.67 -27.86 -18.74
N GLU A 66 -15.42 -27.51 -19.00
CA GLU A 66 -14.71 -26.37 -18.45
C GLU A 66 -15.36 -25.02 -18.78
N ASP A 67 -16.10 -24.91 -19.89
CA ASP A 67 -16.81 -23.70 -20.34
C ASP A 67 -17.88 -23.29 -19.32
N GLY A 68 -18.69 -24.27 -18.91
CA GLY A 68 -19.71 -24.08 -17.90
C GLY A 68 -19.13 -23.71 -16.54
N ASP A 69 -17.97 -24.28 -16.19
CA ASP A 69 -17.29 -23.95 -14.93
C ASP A 69 -16.67 -22.56 -14.94
N LEU A 70 -16.07 -22.13 -16.05
CA LEU A 70 -15.60 -20.75 -16.22
C LEU A 70 -16.76 -19.75 -16.09
N ARG A 71 -17.90 -20.04 -16.74
CA ARG A 71 -19.11 -19.21 -16.67
C ARG A 71 -19.65 -19.09 -15.24
N LYS A 72 -19.72 -20.21 -14.49
CA LYS A 72 -20.11 -20.19 -13.07
C LYS A 72 -19.16 -19.34 -12.22
N VAL A 73 -17.85 -19.45 -12.44
CA VAL A 73 -16.87 -18.62 -11.72
C VAL A 73 -17.05 -17.14 -12.06
N ALA A 74 -17.30 -16.81 -13.32
CA ALA A 74 -17.57 -15.43 -13.73
C ALA A 74 -18.85 -14.87 -13.08
N GLU A 75 -19.95 -15.63 -13.09
CA GLU A 75 -21.21 -15.24 -12.44
C GLU A 75 -21.05 -15.06 -10.93
N LYS A 76 -20.31 -15.99 -10.28
CA LYS A 76 -19.96 -15.88 -8.87
C LYS A 76 -19.11 -14.64 -8.59
N ALA A 77 -18.09 -14.38 -9.40
CA ALA A 77 -17.22 -13.22 -9.28
C ALA A 77 -18.03 -11.91 -9.38
N ILE A 78 -18.94 -11.79 -10.34
CA ILE A 78 -19.83 -10.62 -10.49
C ILE A 78 -20.69 -10.44 -9.22
N LYS A 79 -21.30 -11.51 -8.72
CA LYS A 79 -22.15 -11.47 -7.53
C LYS A 79 -21.36 -11.03 -6.29
N ASP A 80 -20.22 -11.66 -6.06
CA ASP A 80 -19.37 -11.40 -4.89
C ASP A 80 -18.74 -10.00 -4.97
N TYR A 81 -18.35 -9.55 -6.16
CA TYR A 81 -17.88 -8.20 -6.44
C TYR A 81 -18.95 -7.16 -6.07
N LYS A 82 -20.18 -7.29 -6.63
CA LYS A 82 -21.27 -6.35 -6.36
C LYS A 82 -21.61 -6.27 -4.87
N LYS A 83 -21.67 -7.42 -4.19
CA LYS A 83 -21.91 -7.49 -2.74
C LYS A 83 -20.79 -6.84 -1.93
N SER A 84 -19.54 -7.05 -2.32
CA SER A 84 -18.38 -6.53 -1.61
C SER A 84 -18.27 -5.02 -1.75
N PHE A 85 -18.50 -4.49 -2.96
CA PHE A 85 -18.48 -3.05 -3.21
C PHE A 85 -19.64 -2.31 -2.53
N SER A 86 -20.84 -2.90 -2.48
CA SER A 86 -21.98 -2.28 -1.77
C SER A 86 -21.80 -2.24 -0.25
N THR A 87 -20.89 -3.05 0.30
CA THR A 87 -20.57 -3.11 1.73
C THR A 87 -19.20 -2.51 2.07
N PHE A 88 -18.60 -1.76 1.14
CA PHE A 88 -17.27 -1.15 1.27
C PHE A 88 -16.13 -2.15 1.56
N ARG A 89 -16.32 -3.44 1.27
CA ARG A 89 -15.31 -4.49 1.36
C ARG A 89 -14.55 -4.62 0.05
N ILE A 90 -13.95 -3.53 -0.43
CA ILE A 90 -13.33 -3.43 -1.77
C ILE A 90 -12.30 -4.55 -2.00
N GLN A 91 -11.47 -4.86 -1.00
CA GLN A 91 -10.50 -5.96 -1.03
C GLN A 91 -11.14 -7.29 -1.46
N ASN A 92 -12.27 -7.66 -0.86
CA ASN A 92 -12.98 -8.90 -1.20
C ASN A 92 -13.53 -8.87 -2.63
N GLY A 93 -13.94 -7.69 -3.10
CA GLY A 93 -14.35 -7.51 -4.49
C GLY A 93 -13.18 -7.74 -5.45
N ILE A 94 -11.99 -7.20 -5.16
CA ILE A 94 -10.78 -7.43 -5.95
C ILE A 94 -10.37 -8.92 -5.90
N ILE A 95 -10.52 -9.59 -4.76
CA ILE A 95 -10.31 -11.05 -4.63
C ILE A 95 -11.20 -11.81 -5.60
N ALA A 96 -12.50 -11.50 -5.64
CA ALA A 96 -13.42 -12.14 -6.57
C ALA A 96 -13.05 -11.90 -8.05
N VAL A 97 -12.51 -10.73 -8.40
CA VAL A 97 -12.00 -10.50 -9.77
C VAL A 97 -10.80 -11.39 -10.07
N TRP A 98 -9.86 -11.51 -9.12
CA TRP A 98 -8.68 -12.35 -9.31
C TRP A 98 -9.01 -13.84 -9.40
N ASP A 99 -10.06 -14.31 -8.72
CA ASP A 99 -10.55 -15.69 -8.90
C ASP A 99 -10.91 -15.97 -10.37
N LEU A 100 -11.52 -15.00 -11.07
CA LEU A 100 -11.83 -15.10 -12.50
C LEU A 100 -10.56 -15.03 -13.37
N VAL A 101 -9.59 -14.18 -13.02
CA VAL A 101 -8.28 -14.12 -13.70
C VAL A 101 -7.58 -15.49 -13.61
N SER A 102 -7.44 -16.04 -12.40
CA SER A 102 -6.79 -17.34 -12.18
C SER A 102 -7.55 -18.47 -12.88
N ARG A 103 -8.88 -18.48 -12.83
CA ARG A 103 -9.69 -19.48 -13.54
C ARG A 103 -9.51 -19.40 -15.06
N SER A 104 -9.42 -18.20 -15.62
CA SER A 104 -9.22 -17.96 -17.06
C SER A 104 -7.83 -18.41 -17.52
N ASN A 105 -6.78 -18.15 -16.74
CA ASN A 105 -5.46 -18.69 -17.00
C ASN A 105 -5.47 -20.22 -16.99
N LYS A 106 -6.09 -20.83 -15.96
CA LYS A 106 -6.23 -22.28 -15.89
C LYS A 106 -7.02 -22.87 -17.06
N TYR A 107 -8.06 -22.17 -17.52
CA TYR A 107 -8.88 -22.57 -18.67
C TYR A 107 -8.05 -22.67 -19.95
N ILE A 108 -7.09 -21.76 -20.17
CA ILE A 108 -6.15 -21.84 -21.29
C ILE A 108 -5.31 -23.14 -21.20
N ASP A 109 -4.82 -23.47 -20.01
CA ASP A 109 -3.95 -24.63 -19.81
C ASP A 109 -4.71 -25.96 -19.94
N GLU A 110 -5.98 -25.99 -19.52
CA GLU A 110 -6.88 -27.16 -19.63
C GLU A 110 -7.34 -27.39 -21.08
N THR A 111 -7.71 -26.33 -21.79
CA THR A 111 -8.25 -26.43 -23.17
C THR A 111 -7.16 -26.50 -24.24
N MET A 112 -5.92 -26.12 -23.91
CA MET A 112 -4.76 -26.18 -24.79
C MET A 112 -5.04 -25.65 -26.21
N PRO A 113 -5.38 -24.36 -26.38
CA PRO A 113 -5.79 -23.80 -27.68
C PRO A 113 -4.72 -23.97 -28.78
N TRP A 114 -3.44 -24.03 -28.42
CA TRP A 114 -2.35 -24.33 -29.36
C TRP A 114 -2.39 -25.75 -29.94
N ALA A 115 -3.01 -26.70 -29.23
CA ALA A 115 -3.22 -28.06 -29.70
C ALA A 115 -4.47 -28.12 -30.58
N LEU A 116 -5.57 -27.50 -30.16
CA LEU A 116 -6.81 -27.38 -30.95
C LEU A 116 -6.55 -26.72 -32.31
N ALA A 117 -5.69 -25.69 -32.34
CA ALA A 117 -5.32 -24.98 -33.57
C ALA A 117 -4.58 -25.83 -34.62
N LYS A 118 -4.08 -27.02 -34.25
CA LYS A 118 -3.40 -27.93 -35.20
C LYS A 118 -4.37 -28.87 -35.91
N ASP A 119 -5.62 -28.94 -35.46
CA ASP A 119 -6.66 -29.83 -36.00
C ASP A 119 -7.78 -28.98 -36.63
N GLU A 120 -7.91 -29.04 -37.95
CA GLU A 120 -8.95 -28.29 -38.68
C GLU A 120 -10.37 -28.69 -38.26
N GLY A 121 -10.58 -29.94 -37.82
CA GLY A 121 -11.87 -30.42 -37.34
C GLY A 121 -12.31 -29.77 -36.02
N LYS A 122 -11.36 -29.20 -35.27
CA LYS A 122 -11.59 -28.58 -33.96
C LYS A 122 -11.70 -27.06 -34.00
N ARG A 123 -11.88 -26.50 -35.19
CA ARG A 123 -11.90 -25.04 -35.36
C ARG A 123 -13.03 -24.35 -34.59
N GLN A 124 -14.19 -25.01 -34.44
CA GLN A 124 -15.29 -24.48 -33.62
C GLN A 124 -15.01 -24.55 -32.12
N GLU A 125 -14.40 -25.65 -31.65
CA GLU A 125 -13.94 -25.78 -30.26
C GLU A 125 -12.96 -24.67 -29.90
N LEU A 126 -11.97 -24.42 -30.77
CA LEU A 126 -11.03 -23.32 -30.59
C LEU A 126 -11.72 -21.94 -30.57
N ALA A 127 -12.75 -21.75 -31.39
CA ALA A 127 -13.48 -20.48 -31.45
C ALA A 127 -14.25 -20.21 -30.15
N ASP A 128 -14.89 -21.25 -29.60
CA ASP A 128 -15.56 -21.19 -28.29
C ASP A 128 -14.56 -20.81 -27.18
N VAL A 129 -13.41 -21.47 -27.11
CA VAL A 129 -12.36 -21.17 -26.12
C VAL A 129 -11.92 -19.71 -26.22
N MET A 130 -11.68 -19.20 -27.43
CA MET A 130 -11.28 -17.80 -27.63
C MET A 130 -12.38 -16.81 -27.23
N TYR A 131 -13.63 -17.13 -27.53
CA TYR A 131 -14.78 -16.32 -27.13
C TYR A 131 -14.94 -16.26 -25.61
N ASN A 132 -14.84 -17.40 -24.93
CA ASN A 132 -14.95 -17.50 -23.48
C ASN A 132 -13.85 -16.68 -22.77
N LEU A 133 -12.62 -16.69 -23.28
CA LEU A 133 -11.52 -15.86 -22.77
C LEU A 133 -11.75 -14.36 -23.04
N TYR A 134 -12.23 -14.01 -24.24
CA TYR A 134 -12.59 -12.64 -24.57
C TYR A 134 -13.66 -12.08 -23.61
N GLU A 135 -14.72 -12.85 -23.35
CA GLU A 135 -15.78 -12.46 -22.43
C GLU A 135 -15.29 -12.35 -20.98
N SER A 136 -14.42 -13.25 -20.53
CA SER A 136 -13.77 -13.14 -19.23
C SER A 136 -12.97 -11.85 -19.11
N LEU A 137 -12.16 -11.50 -20.12
CA LEU A 137 -11.40 -10.25 -20.12
C LEU A 137 -12.29 -9.00 -20.09
N ARG A 138 -13.39 -9.01 -20.85
CA ARG A 138 -14.37 -7.92 -20.82
C ARG A 138 -14.92 -7.71 -19.41
N LEU A 139 -15.33 -8.78 -18.74
CA LEU A 139 -15.85 -8.71 -17.36
C LEU A 139 -14.78 -8.27 -16.37
N ILE A 140 -13.57 -8.81 -16.47
CA ILE A 140 -12.43 -8.43 -15.63
C ILE A 140 -12.18 -6.91 -15.77
N ALA A 141 -12.08 -6.40 -17.00
CA ALA A 141 -11.81 -4.98 -17.23
C ALA A 141 -12.92 -4.08 -16.66
N LEU A 142 -14.19 -4.42 -16.88
CA LEU A 142 -15.31 -3.67 -16.31
C LEU A 142 -15.26 -3.64 -14.77
N MET A 143 -15.01 -4.80 -14.12
CA MET A 143 -14.90 -4.88 -12.66
C MET A 143 -13.66 -4.17 -12.11
N LEU A 144 -12.58 -4.06 -12.88
CA LEU A 144 -11.37 -3.35 -12.46
C LEU A 144 -11.47 -1.83 -12.64
N SER A 145 -12.39 -1.33 -13.46
CA SER A 145 -12.49 0.11 -13.78
C SER A 145 -12.54 1.06 -12.56
N PRO A 146 -13.14 0.74 -11.40
CA PRO A 146 -13.10 1.64 -10.24
C PRO A 146 -11.75 1.67 -9.52
N VAL A 147 -10.95 0.60 -9.68
CA VAL A 147 -9.69 0.39 -8.95
C VAL A 147 -8.49 0.76 -9.82
N MET A 148 -8.49 0.28 -11.07
CA MET A 148 -7.45 0.48 -12.09
C MET A 148 -8.08 1.03 -13.39
N PRO A 149 -8.53 2.30 -13.40
CA PRO A 149 -9.26 2.87 -14.54
C PRO A 149 -8.45 2.87 -15.84
N ASP A 150 -7.16 3.26 -15.80
CA ASP A 150 -6.33 3.36 -17.00
C ASP A 150 -6.09 1.97 -17.62
N SER A 151 -5.85 0.97 -16.77
CA SER A 151 -5.59 -0.41 -17.17
C SER A 151 -6.86 -1.07 -17.70
N ALA A 152 -8.01 -0.83 -17.05
CA ALA A 152 -9.31 -1.29 -17.52
C ALA A 152 -9.66 -0.72 -18.89
N GLU A 153 -9.47 0.59 -19.09
CA GLU A 153 -9.72 1.24 -20.38
C GLU A 153 -8.80 0.69 -21.47
N LYS A 154 -7.52 0.45 -21.17
CA LYS A 154 -6.58 -0.18 -22.11
C LYS A 154 -7.04 -1.57 -22.51
N ILE A 155 -7.40 -2.43 -21.56
CA ILE A 155 -7.90 -3.78 -21.86
C ILE A 155 -9.14 -3.69 -22.76
N LEU A 156 -10.11 -2.83 -22.42
CA LEU A 156 -11.32 -2.68 -23.23
C LEU A 156 -11.01 -2.21 -24.65
N LYS A 157 -10.13 -1.21 -24.82
CA LYS A 157 -9.67 -0.75 -26.14
C LYS A 157 -8.99 -1.86 -26.93
N GLU A 158 -8.18 -2.68 -26.29
CA GLU A 158 -7.54 -3.83 -26.94
C GLU A 158 -8.54 -4.93 -27.32
N LEU A 159 -9.69 -5.01 -26.64
CA LEU A 159 -10.82 -5.85 -27.02
C LEU A 159 -11.72 -5.19 -28.09
N GLY A 160 -11.47 -3.94 -28.47
CA GLY A 160 -12.32 -3.17 -29.38
C GLY A 160 -13.63 -2.69 -28.74
N LEU A 161 -13.63 -2.50 -27.42
CA LEU A 161 -14.78 -2.10 -26.62
C LEU A 161 -14.53 -0.74 -25.96
N GLU A 162 -15.63 -0.07 -25.65
CA GLU A 162 -15.65 1.12 -24.79
C GLU A 162 -16.08 0.75 -23.37
N LEU A 163 -15.82 1.66 -22.42
CA LEU A 163 -16.26 1.49 -21.05
C LEU A 163 -17.79 1.54 -20.97
N ALA A 164 -18.39 0.39 -20.67
CA ALA A 164 -19.82 0.25 -20.44
C ALA A 164 -20.17 0.41 -18.95
N ASP A 165 -21.46 0.56 -18.67
CA ASP A 165 -21.97 0.56 -17.30
C ASP A 165 -21.94 -0.85 -16.66
N PHE A 166 -22.19 -0.89 -15.34
CA PHE A 166 -22.21 -2.14 -14.56
C PHE A 166 -23.43 -3.04 -14.83
N SER A 167 -24.39 -2.61 -15.66
CA SER A 167 -25.46 -3.47 -16.16
C SER A 167 -24.93 -4.47 -17.19
N ALA A 168 -23.81 -4.15 -17.86
CA ALA A 168 -23.10 -5.03 -18.77
C ALA A 168 -22.27 -6.13 -18.09
N LEU A 169 -22.28 -6.23 -16.75
CA LEU A 169 -21.67 -7.33 -16.00
C LEU A 169 -22.53 -8.60 -16.07
N LYS A 170 -22.54 -9.23 -17.24
CA LYS A 170 -23.14 -10.53 -17.52
C LYS A 170 -22.29 -11.27 -18.54
N PHE A 171 -22.03 -12.56 -18.33
CA PHE A 171 -21.25 -13.36 -19.26
C PHE A 171 -22.02 -13.62 -20.56
N GLY A 172 -21.33 -13.59 -21.69
CA GLY A 172 -21.86 -13.97 -23.00
C GLY A 172 -22.70 -12.90 -23.69
N LEU A 173 -22.43 -11.61 -23.43
CA LEU A 173 -23.16 -10.49 -24.03
C LEU A 173 -22.65 -10.10 -25.42
N THR A 174 -21.41 -10.40 -25.75
CA THR A 174 -20.82 -10.03 -27.05
C THR A 174 -21.29 -11.01 -28.11
N GLU A 175 -21.95 -10.53 -29.18
CA GLU A 175 -22.30 -11.39 -30.31
C GLU A 175 -21.12 -11.57 -31.27
N GLU A 176 -20.44 -10.46 -31.59
CA GLU A 176 -19.19 -10.42 -32.34
C GLU A 176 -18.26 -9.37 -31.71
N GLY A 177 -16.98 -9.71 -31.57
CA GLY A 177 -15.94 -8.84 -31.03
C GLY A 177 -14.74 -8.77 -31.96
N LYS A 178 -14.04 -7.62 -31.96
CA LYS A 178 -12.84 -7.42 -32.78
C LYS A 178 -11.72 -6.82 -31.93
N VAL A 179 -10.66 -7.59 -31.72
CA VAL A 179 -9.51 -7.16 -30.92
C VAL A 179 -8.55 -6.29 -31.73
N ALA A 180 -7.69 -5.56 -31.03
CA ALA A 180 -6.61 -4.78 -31.62
C ALA A 180 -5.58 -5.69 -32.32
N GLU A 181 -5.03 -5.24 -33.45
CA GLU A 181 -4.07 -6.01 -34.26
C GLU A 181 -2.74 -6.26 -33.53
N LYS A 182 -2.35 -5.35 -32.64
CA LYS A 182 -1.13 -5.43 -31.84
C LYS A 182 -1.48 -5.21 -30.39
N VAL A 183 -0.97 -6.09 -29.53
CA VAL A 183 -1.06 -5.98 -28.08
C VAL A 183 0.33 -5.73 -27.52
N ALA A 184 0.48 -4.67 -26.73
CA ALA A 184 1.69 -4.42 -25.97
C ALA A 184 1.56 -5.08 -24.59
N PRO A 185 2.67 -5.43 -23.91
CA PRO A 185 2.59 -5.88 -22.52
C PRO A 185 1.90 -4.83 -21.66
N LEU A 186 0.77 -5.20 -21.03
CA LEU A 186 -0.02 -4.29 -20.20
C LEU A 186 0.76 -3.79 -18.98
N PHE A 187 1.55 -4.70 -18.39
CA PHE A 187 2.44 -4.43 -17.27
C PHE A 187 3.82 -5.00 -17.59
N GLN A 188 4.84 -4.14 -17.61
CA GLN A 188 6.23 -4.58 -17.76
C GLN A 188 6.74 -5.02 -16.40
N ARG A 189 7.30 -6.23 -16.32
CA ARG A 189 7.87 -6.77 -15.08
C ARG A 189 8.95 -5.84 -14.54
N LEU A 190 8.91 -5.60 -13.24
CA LEU A 190 9.90 -4.78 -12.52
C LEU A 190 11.09 -5.64 -12.08
N ASP A 191 12.28 -5.08 -12.18
CA ASP A 191 13.51 -5.65 -11.64
C ASP A 191 13.60 -5.32 -10.14
N VAL A 192 13.50 -6.36 -9.30
CA VAL A 192 13.48 -6.20 -7.85
C VAL A 192 14.75 -5.51 -7.35
N ASP A 193 15.92 -5.92 -7.83
CA ASP A 193 17.19 -5.40 -7.34
C ASP A 193 17.41 -3.95 -7.78
N ALA A 194 17.01 -3.61 -9.01
CA ALA A 194 17.13 -2.25 -9.52
C ALA A 194 16.18 -1.28 -8.79
N GLU A 195 14.92 -1.68 -8.57
CA GLU A 195 13.91 -0.88 -7.88
C GLU A 195 14.25 -0.71 -6.39
N MET A 196 14.69 -1.78 -5.71
CA MET A 196 15.13 -1.70 -4.32
C MET A 196 16.31 -0.73 -4.17
N LYS A 197 17.33 -0.82 -5.04
CA LYS A 197 18.46 0.13 -5.03
C LYS A 197 18.04 1.56 -5.34
N TYR A 198 17.00 1.77 -6.15
CA TYR A 198 16.49 3.10 -6.44
C TYR A 198 15.77 3.69 -5.22
N HIS A 199 14.97 2.89 -4.52
CA HIS A 199 14.25 3.33 -3.33
C HIS A 199 15.15 3.46 -2.09
N GLU A 200 16.20 2.64 -1.96
CA GLU A 200 17.25 2.80 -0.94
C GLU A 200 18.05 4.10 -1.14
N ARG A 201 18.29 4.52 -2.39
CA ARG A 201 19.00 5.77 -2.71
C ARG A 201 18.13 7.03 -2.55
N ASN A 202 16.81 6.88 -2.54
CA ASN A 202 15.84 7.98 -2.41
C ASN A 202 15.13 8.01 -1.04
N GLY A 203 15.29 6.98 -0.21
CA GLY A 203 15.08 7.12 1.23
C GLY A 203 16.10 8.11 1.77
N GLU A 204 15.70 8.96 2.71
CA GLU A 204 16.60 9.92 3.39
C GLU A 204 17.96 9.26 3.60
N GLU A 205 19.05 9.88 3.11
CA GLU A 205 20.41 9.45 3.42
C GLU A 205 20.42 9.09 4.91
N GLU A 206 20.80 7.86 5.25
CA GLU A 206 21.13 7.53 6.63
C GLU A 206 22.18 8.56 7.06
N VAL A 207 21.74 9.60 7.75
CA VAL A 207 22.64 10.50 8.46
C VAL A 207 23.22 9.60 9.52
N LYS A 208 24.39 9.00 9.23
CA LYS A 208 25.22 8.33 10.21
C LYS A 208 25.59 9.39 11.24
N ALA A 209 24.74 9.54 12.25
CA ALA A 209 25.03 10.36 13.40
C ALA A 209 26.29 9.76 14.04
N GLU A 210 27.33 10.57 14.21
CA GLU A 210 28.52 10.14 14.94
C GLU A 210 28.10 9.75 16.36
N PHE A 211 28.32 8.49 16.70
CA PHE A 211 28.15 8.04 18.07
C PHE A 211 29.14 8.78 18.96
N LYS A 212 28.67 9.26 20.10
CA LYS A 212 29.56 9.74 21.17
C LYS A 212 30.47 8.58 21.62
N PRO A 213 31.64 8.87 22.22
CA PRO A 213 32.50 7.84 22.79
C PRO A 213 31.73 6.91 23.72
N GLU A 214 32.10 5.63 23.71
CA GLU A 214 31.48 4.63 24.58
C GLU A 214 31.60 5.04 26.05
N ILE A 215 30.52 4.85 26.81
CA ILE A 215 30.49 5.06 28.25
C ILE A 215 30.30 3.74 28.97
N THR A 216 30.73 3.66 30.23
CA THR A 216 30.52 2.46 31.03
C THR A 216 29.11 2.45 31.65
N LEU A 217 28.62 1.27 32.04
CA LEU A 217 27.37 1.16 32.83
C LEU A 217 27.45 1.98 34.13
N ALA A 218 28.65 2.12 34.72
CA ALA A 218 28.86 2.95 35.88
C ALA A 218 28.61 4.44 35.60
N ASP A 219 28.88 4.91 34.37
CA ASP A 219 28.58 6.28 33.97
C ASP A 219 27.08 6.50 33.77
N PHE A 220 26.38 5.52 33.19
CA PHE A 220 24.92 5.56 33.09
C PHE A 220 24.24 5.58 34.46
N ASN A 221 24.71 4.75 35.40
CA ASN A 221 24.18 4.71 36.77
C ASN A 221 24.37 6.02 37.56
N LYS A 222 25.28 6.91 37.12
CA LYS A 222 25.42 8.26 37.70
C LYS A 222 24.30 9.19 37.26
N LEU A 223 23.55 8.89 36.21
CA LEU A 223 22.46 9.74 35.73
C LEU A 223 21.19 9.49 36.56
N ASP A 224 20.57 10.57 37.05
CA ASP A 224 19.25 10.50 37.70
C ASP A 224 18.19 10.96 36.70
N LEU A 225 17.73 10.01 35.88
CA LEU A 225 16.65 10.22 34.91
C LEU A 225 15.31 9.89 35.56
N ARG A 226 14.39 10.87 35.56
CA ARG A 226 13.06 10.76 36.18
C ARG A 226 11.96 11.23 35.24
N VAL A 227 10.78 10.66 35.42
CA VAL A 227 9.56 11.21 34.83
C VAL A 227 9.14 12.44 35.63
N GLY A 228 8.77 13.51 34.94
CA GLY A 228 8.27 14.74 35.53
C GLY A 228 7.00 15.21 34.84
N GLU A 229 6.08 15.79 35.61
CA GLU A 229 4.84 16.37 35.09
C GLU A 229 5.01 17.88 34.89
N VAL A 230 4.72 18.37 33.69
CA VAL A 230 4.78 19.81 33.39
C VAL A 230 3.54 20.50 33.95
N LEU A 231 3.72 21.31 34.99
CA LEU A 231 2.65 22.06 35.64
C LEU A 231 2.35 23.39 34.93
N ALA A 232 3.40 24.04 34.42
CA ALA A 232 3.28 25.30 33.69
C ALA A 232 4.42 25.43 32.68
N CYS A 233 4.16 26.12 31.57
CA CYS A 233 5.15 26.44 30.56
C CYS A 233 4.91 27.87 30.06
N GLU A 234 5.99 28.65 29.93
CA GLU A 234 5.93 30.04 29.44
C GLU A 234 7.12 30.33 28.53
N LYS A 235 6.97 31.29 27.61
CA LYS A 235 8.09 31.76 26.78
C LYS A 235 9.02 32.65 27.61
N VAL A 236 10.34 32.46 27.48
CA VAL A 236 11.31 33.32 28.19
C VAL A 236 11.33 34.71 27.54
N LYS A 237 11.25 35.76 28.36
CA LYS A 237 11.35 37.16 27.91
C LYS A 237 12.68 37.39 27.20
N ASP A 238 12.64 38.06 26.05
CA ASP A 238 13.80 38.39 25.22
C ASP A 238 14.62 37.17 24.71
N ALA A 239 14.00 35.99 24.64
CA ALA A 239 14.63 34.79 24.09
C ALA A 239 13.65 33.93 23.28
N ASP A 240 13.66 34.10 21.96
CA ASP A 240 12.68 33.47 21.07
C ASP A 240 12.75 31.94 20.97
N LYS A 241 13.88 31.36 21.34
CA LYS A 241 14.12 29.91 21.26
C LYS A 241 13.87 29.19 22.59
N LEU A 242 13.59 29.90 23.68
CA LEU A 242 13.56 29.32 25.03
C LEU A 242 12.15 29.27 25.62
N LEU A 243 11.81 28.12 26.17
CA LEU A 243 10.66 27.94 27.07
C LEU A 243 11.16 27.71 28.50
N GLN A 244 10.41 28.24 29.46
CA GLN A 244 10.57 28.01 30.89
C GLN A 244 9.44 27.08 31.34
N LEU A 245 9.80 25.92 31.87
CA LEU A 245 8.88 24.90 32.36
C LEU A 245 8.96 24.83 33.90
N GLN A 246 7.80 24.75 34.55
CA GLN A 246 7.67 24.30 35.94
C GLN A 246 7.31 22.82 35.93
N VAL A 247 8.25 21.97 36.32
CA VAL A 247 8.10 20.51 36.23
C VAL A 247 8.12 19.92 37.62
N LYS A 248 7.08 19.17 37.97
CA LYS A 248 7.01 18.38 39.20
C LYS A 248 7.76 17.07 39.02
N VAL A 249 8.82 16.87 39.78
CA VAL A 249 9.66 15.67 39.74
C VAL A 249 9.86 15.19 41.17
N ALA A 250 9.48 13.95 41.49
CA ALA A 250 9.66 13.36 42.82
C ALA A 250 9.11 14.23 43.97
N GLY A 251 7.94 14.83 43.77
CA GLY A 251 7.27 15.70 44.74
C GLY A 251 7.79 17.16 44.80
N GLU A 252 8.89 17.49 44.13
CA GLU A 252 9.45 18.85 44.07
C GLU A 252 9.10 19.54 42.75
N VAL A 253 8.82 20.85 42.78
CA VAL A 253 8.68 21.65 41.55
C VAL A 253 10.02 22.27 41.19
N ARG A 254 10.49 21.99 39.97
CA ARG A 254 11.76 22.49 39.43
C ARG A 254 11.52 23.36 38.22
N THR A 255 12.31 24.43 38.11
CA THR A 255 12.34 25.26 36.90
C THR A 255 13.33 24.67 35.90
N ILE A 256 12.88 24.40 34.67
CA ILE A 256 13.72 23.91 33.56
C ILE A 256 13.58 24.88 32.40
N VAL A 257 14.71 25.37 31.88
CA VAL A 257 14.74 26.21 30.68
C VAL A 257 15.25 25.39 29.51
N SER A 258 14.46 25.29 28.44
CA SER A 258 14.76 24.43 27.29
C SER A 258 14.62 25.17 25.96
N GLY A 259 15.49 24.82 25.00
CA GLY A 259 15.61 25.42 23.67
C GLY A 259 14.58 24.97 22.64
N ILE A 260 13.37 24.64 23.07
CA ILE A 260 12.36 23.94 22.27
C ILE A 260 11.24 24.84 21.74
N ALA A 261 11.35 26.16 21.89
CA ALA A 261 10.28 27.10 21.50
C ALA A 261 10.04 27.16 19.98
N SER A 262 10.96 26.65 19.17
CA SER A 262 10.77 26.49 17.72
C SER A 262 9.92 25.27 17.35
N SER A 263 9.81 24.30 18.26
CA SER A 263 9.10 23.03 18.03
C SER A 263 7.76 22.96 18.76
N TYR A 264 7.63 23.63 19.90
CA TYR A 264 6.47 23.51 20.77
C TYR A 264 5.92 24.87 21.20
N ARG A 265 4.59 24.92 21.33
CA ARG A 265 3.92 26.01 22.04
C ARG A 265 3.80 25.68 23.53
N PRO A 266 3.81 26.68 24.44
CA PRO A 266 3.73 26.41 25.87
C PRO A 266 2.53 25.55 26.29
N GLU A 267 1.38 25.76 25.65
CA GLU A 267 0.12 25.07 25.96
C GLU A 267 0.16 23.58 25.62
N GLU A 268 0.99 23.19 24.65
CA GLU A 268 1.14 21.80 24.22
C GLU A 268 1.95 20.96 25.22
N LEU A 269 2.68 21.61 26.13
CA LEU A 269 3.55 20.96 27.10
C LEU A 269 2.89 20.78 28.47
N VAL A 270 1.92 21.63 28.82
CA VAL A 270 1.24 21.55 30.12
C VAL A 270 0.47 20.23 30.26
N GLY A 271 0.65 19.55 31.38
CA GLY A 271 0.05 18.24 31.68
C GLY A 271 0.82 17.04 31.10
N LYS A 272 1.84 17.27 30.26
CA LYS A 272 2.67 16.17 29.73
C LYS A 272 3.60 15.61 30.78
N LYS A 273 3.83 14.30 30.68
CA LYS A 273 4.80 13.54 31.48
C LYS A 273 6.05 13.33 30.65
N ILE A 274 7.14 13.98 31.04
CA ILE A 274 8.37 14.10 30.27
C ILE A 274 9.55 13.47 30.99
N VAL A 275 10.59 13.09 30.25
CA VAL A 275 11.85 12.61 30.85
C VAL A 275 12.79 13.78 31.17
N VAL A 276 13.26 13.82 32.42
CA VAL A 276 14.15 14.86 32.95
C VAL A 276 15.41 14.23 33.54
N LEU A 277 16.57 14.76 33.19
CA LEU A 277 17.82 14.54 33.92
C LEU A 277 17.89 15.48 35.12
N ALA A 278 17.71 14.92 36.31
CA ALA A 278 17.43 15.64 37.55
C ALA A 278 18.67 15.96 38.39
N ASN A 279 19.82 15.36 38.11
CA ASN A 279 21.04 15.52 38.92
C ASN A 279 22.17 16.29 38.21
N LEU A 280 21.86 17.06 37.17
CA LEU A 280 22.79 18.06 36.64
C LEU A 280 22.95 19.23 37.61
N LYS A 281 24.14 19.83 37.61
CA LYS A 281 24.38 21.09 38.34
C LYS A 281 23.47 22.18 37.76
N PRO A 282 22.75 22.95 38.60
CA PRO A 282 21.94 24.06 38.11
C PRO A 282 22.75 25.09 37.33
N VAL A 283 22.19 25.61 36.24
CA VAL A 283 22.83 26.60 35.37
C VAL A 283 21.90 27.78 35.16
N LYS A 284 22.44 29.01 35.19
CA LYS A 284 21.67 30.21 34.85
C LYS A 284 21.59 30.36 33.33
N ILE A 285 20.39 30.35 32.79
CA ILE A 285 20.10 30.57 31.36
C ILE A 285 19.23 31.81 31.27
N ARG A 286 19.73 32.87 30.61
CA ARG A 286 19.05 34.18 30.50
C ARG A 286 18.54 34.72 31.85
N GLY A 287 19.33 34.51 32.91
CA GLY A 287 19.00 34.97 34.27
C GLY A 287 18.09 34.03 35.08
N ILE A 288 17.48 33.03 34.45
CA ILE A 288 16.64 32.02 35.11
C ILE A 288 17.51 30.82 35.52
N LEU A 289 17.34 30.33 36.75
CA LEU A 289 18.05 29.16 37.24
C LEU A 289 17.38 27.88 36.72
N SER A 290 18.01 27.18 35.78
CA SER A 290 17.54 25.88 35.27
C SER A 290 18.10 24.75 36.14
N GLN A 291 17.21 23.91 36.68
CA GLN A 291 17.50 22.86 37.67
C GLN A 291 17.23 21.44 37.12
N GLY A 292 17.47 21.26 35.82
CA GLY A 292 17.36 19.97 35.15
C GLY A 292 17.52 20.14 33.64
N MET A 293 17.52 19.02 32.93
CA MET A 293 17.51 18.99 31.48
C MET A 293 16.39 18.08 30.99
N LEU A 294 15.53 18.62 30.14
CA LEU A 294 14.52 17.87 29.42
C LEU A 294 15.19 17.10 28.28
N LEU A 295 14.82 15.84 28.07
CA LEU A 295 15.34 15.06 26.94
C LEU A 295 14.49 15.24 25.69
N THR A 296 15.15 15.52 24.58
CA THR A 296 14.53 15.62 23.25
C THR A 296 15.22 14.71 22.25
N ALA A 297 14.46 14.17 21.30
CA ALA A 297 14.98 13.57 20.08
C ALA A 297 15.18 14.68 19.03
N GLU A 298 16.28 14.59 18.30
CA GLU A 298 16.62 15.48 17.19
C GLU A 298 16.84 14.64 15.93
N SER A 299 16.31 15.11 14.80
CA SER A 299 16.57 14.54 13.48
C SER A 299 16.89 15.67 12.52
N ALA A 300 17.83 15.45 11.60
CA ALA A 300 18.30 16.47 10.67
C ALA A 300 17.12 17.12 9.91
N GLY A 301 16.98 18.44 10.06
CA GLY A 301 15.92 19.21 9.38
C GLY A 301 14.50 19.04 9.94
N LYS A 302 14.31 18.27 11.03
CA LYS A 302 13.01 18.04 11.69
C LYS A 302 12.93 18.80 13.03
N PRO A 303 11.72 19.19 13.50
CA PRO A 303 11.55 19.78 14.83
C PRO A 303 12.03 18.83 15.93
N LEU A 304 12.58 19.38 17.02
CA LEU A 304 12.85 18.61 18.24
C LEU A 304 11.57 17.95 18.76
N GLU A 305 11.67 16.70 19.21
CA GLU A 305 10.58 15.95 19.82
C GLU A 305 10.87 15.70 21.32
N VAL A 306 9.95 16.06 22.21
CA VAL A 306 10.09 15.78 23.65
C VAL A 306 9.85 14.30 23.93
N LEU A 307 10.72 13.67 24.72
CA LEU A 307 10.50 12.30 25.17
C LEU A 307 9.41 12.25 26.26
N GLU A 308 8.28 11.63 25.92
CA GLU A 308 7.09 11.52 26.77
C GLU A 308 6.85 10.09 27.27
N VAL A 309 6.26 9.96 28.47
CA VAL A 309 5.85 8.68 29.05
C VAL A 309 4.35 8.66 29.31
N PHE A 310 3.63 7.72 28.70
CA PHE A 310 2.16 7.68 28.72
C PHE A 310 1.55 6.89 29.90
N LYS A 311 2.36 6.18 30.70
CA LYS A 311 1.88 5.45 31.88
C LYS A 311 1.79 6.36 33.11
N ASN A 312 0.85 6.05 34.01
CA ASN A 312 0.41 7.01 35.03
C ASN A 312 1.35 7.25 36.22
N ASP A 313 2.54 6.66 36.27
CA ASP A 313 3.51 6.90 37.36
C ASP A 313 4.37 8.16 37.12
N SER A 314 3.99 9.27 37.75
CA SER A 314 4.75 10.53 37.72
C SER A 314 6.01 10.55 38.59
N ASP A 315 6.25 9.48 39.38
CA ASP A 315 7.42 9.35 40.27
C ASP A 315 8.35 8.18 39.84
N ALA A 316 8.18 7.67 38.62
CA ALA A 316 9.01 6.60 38.10
C ALA A 316 10.46 7.06 37.85
N ARG A 317 11.41 6.21 38.26
CA ARG A 317 12.83 6.31 37.87
C ARG A 317 13.04 5.49 36.60
N ILE A 318 13.83 6.02 35.67
CA ILE A 318 14.26 5.26 34.49
C ILE A 318 15.45 4.40 34.89
N GLY A 319 15.36 3.09 34.60
CA GLY A 319 16.38 2.08 34.85
C GLY A 319 17.00 1.58 33.55
#